data_AF-A0ABC8EUR1-F1
#
_entry.id   AF-A0ABC8EUR1-F1
#
_cell.length_a   1.000
_cell.length_b   1.000
_cell.length_c   1.000
_cell.angle_alpha   90.00
_cell.angle_beta   90.00
_cell.angle_gamma   90.00
#
_symmetry.space_group_name_H-M   'P 1'
#
loop_
_entity.id
_entity.type
_entity.pdbx_description
1 polymer ?
#
loop_
_entity_poly.entity_id
_entity_poly.type
_entity_poly.pdbx_seq_one_letter_code
_entity_poly.pdbx_strand_id
1 'polypeptide(L)'
;MGYDGEVAVGQELNQLLRDGYFVYHDFPADRFNIDHIAVGRKGIFAIETKARSKPASNQRQTAATVEYNGRMLQFPKHTDTQIVEQAKRRAKWLSTLISSAIGEDVAARAIVALPGWFVKRTSPDGIPVVNPRQFTSLFEHIGPRELSDKMIRRIVFQIEQKCRNVDPVSSICEEEKS
;
A
#
# COMPACT_ATOMS: atom_id res chain seq x y z
N MET A 1 18.27 -3.79 2.96
CA MET A 1 17.17 -2.87 2.59
C MET A 1 16.05 -3.01 3.61
N GLY A 2 15.16 -2.02 3.70
CA GLY A 2 13.73 -2.25 4.02
C GLY A 2 13.26 -2.38 5.46
N TYR A 3 13.88 -3.24 6.29
CA TYR A 3 13.19 -3.86 7.43
C TYR A 3 12.51 -2.89 8.42
N ASP A 4 13.21 -1.82 8.86
CA ASP A 4 12.63 -0.88 9.83
C ASP A 4 11.51 -0.01 9.24
N GLY A 5 11.56 0.29 7.94
CA GLY A 5 10.58 1.16 7.28
C GLY A 5 9.27 0.42 7.00
N GLU A 6 9.37 -0.83 6.55
CA GLU A 6 8.23 -1.71 6.29
C GLU A 6 7.55 -2.15 7.59
N VAL A 7 8.32 -2.47 8.64
CA VAL A 7 7.77 -2.77 9.98
C VAL A 7 7.04 -1.56 10.54
N ALA A 8 7.59 -0.35 10.40
CA ALA A 8 6.92 0.86 10.88
C ALA A 8 5.61 1.14 10.12
N VAL A 9 5.57 0.93 8.80
CA VAL A 9 4.33 1.09 8.02
C VAL A 9 3.30 0.03 8.40
N GLY A 10 3.71 -1.22 8.57
CA GLY A 10 2.85 -2.31 9.02
C GLY A 10 2.24 -2.04 10.40
N GLN A 11 3.02 -1.52 11.35
CA GLN A 11 2.52 -1.13 12.67
C GLN A 11 1.47 -0.02 12.60
N GLU A 12 1.70 1.01 11.79
CA GLU A 12 0.71 2.09 11.60
C GLU A 12 -0.56 1.57 10.92
N LEU A 13 -0.45 0.68 9.93
CA LEU A 13 -1.61 0.06 9.28
C LEU A 13 -2.39 -0.86 10.20
N ASN A 14 -1.71 -1.61 11.08
CA ASN A 14 -2.38 -2.51 12.02
C ASN A 14 -3.25 -1.78 13.04
N GLN A 15 -3.07 -0.47 13.21
CA GLN A 15 -4.01 0.33 14.01
C GLN A 15 -5.41 0.34 13.40
N LEU A 16 -5.54 0.22 12.06
CA LEU A 16 -6.81 0.16 11.35
C LEU A 16 -7.61 -1.11 11.68
N LEU A 17 -6.96 -2.17 12.20
CA LEU A 17 -7.66 -3.37 12.66
C LEU A 17 -8.69 -3.02 13.75
N ARG A 18 -8.38 -2.04 14.61
CA ARG A 18 -9.29 -1.54 15.64
C ARG A 18 -10.50 -0.80 15.07
N ASP A 19 -10.37 -0.28 13.85
CA ASP A 19 -11.43 0.42 13.12
C ASP A 19 -12.23 -0.53 12.20
N GLY A 20 -12.05 -1.85 12.37
CA GLY A 20 -12.77 -2.87 11.61
C GLY A 20 -12.24 -3.12 10.21
N TYR A 21 -10.99 -2.73 9.93
CA TYR A 21 -10.32 -3.08 8.68
C TYR A 21 -9.65 -4.45 8.78
N PHE A 22 -9.62 -5.16 7.66
CA PHE A 22 -8.73 -6.30 7.41
C PHE A 22 -7.50 -5.79 6.68
N VAL A 23 -6.32 -6.07 7.21
CA VAL A 23 -5.03 -5.62 6.64
C VAL A 23 -4.23 -6.83 6.19
N TYR A 24 -3.70 -6.76 4.98
CA TYR A 24 -2.83 -7.77 4.37
C TYR A 24 -1.53 -7.11 3.93
N HIS A 25 -0.42 -7.84 4.03
CA HIS A 25 0.90 -7.38 3.64
C HIS A 25 1.50 -8.35 2.62
N ASP A 26 2.35 -7.82 1.74
CA ASP A 26 3.04 -8.55 0.67
C ASP A 26 2.09 -9.44 -0.15
N PHE A 27 0.97 -8.85 -0.57
CA PHE A 27 -0.07 -9.61 -1.25
C PHE A 27 0.41 -10.06 -2.64
N PRO A 28 0.40 -11.37 -2.91
CA PRO A 28 0.94 -11.92 -4.15
C PRO A 28 -0.02 -11.64 -5.32
N ALA A 29 0.44 -10.83 -6.27
CA ALA A 29 -0.17 -10.70 -7.58
C ALA A 29 0.63 -11.50 -8.62
N ASP A 30 0.19 -11.50 -9.88
CA ASP A 30 0.71 -12.46 -10.86
C ASP A 30 2.20 -12.21 -11.20
N ARG A 31 2.61 -10.95 -11.38
CA ARG A 31 3.99 -10.56 -11.74
C ARG A 31 4.60 -9.51 -10.81
N PHE A 32 3.92 -9.22 -9.71
CA PHE A 32 4.29 -8.20 -8.74
C PHE A 32 3.62 -8.53 -7.41
N ASN A 33 4.00 -7.82 -6.34
CA ASN A 33 3.28 -7.87 -5.07
C ASN A 33 2.59 -6.53 -4.82
N ILE A 34 1.50 -6.53 -4.07
CA ILE A 34 0.91 -5.30 -3.50
C ILE A 34 1.39 -5.21 -2.07
N ASP A 35 2.17 -4.17 -1.75
CA ASP A 35 2.85 -4.06 -0.45
C ASP A 35 1.85 -4.21 0.70
N HIS A 36 0.74 -3.47 0.67
CA HIS A 36 -0.35 -3.65 1.63
C HIS A 36 -1.74 -3.49 1.01
N ILE A 37 -2.72 -4.23 1.56
CA ILE A 37 -4.15 -4.08 1.26
C ILE A 37 -4.90 -3.82 2.55
N ALA A 38 -5.82 -2.84 2.53
CA ALA A 38 -6.79 -2.63 3.60
C ALA A 38 -8.22 -2.77 3.06
N VAL A 39 -9.07 -3.54 3.75
CA VAL A 39 -10.49 -3.73 3.40
C VAL A 39 -11.35 -3.39 4.60
N GLY A 40 -12.30 -2.48 4.42
CA GLY A 40 -13.24 -2.14 5.50
C GLY A 40 -14.47 -1.45 4.96
N ARG A 41 -15.28 -0.89 5.86
CA ARG A 41 -16.56 -0.24 5.50
C ARG A 41 -16.41 0.84 4.44
N LYS A 42 -15.31 1.58 4.41
CA LYS A 42 -15.10 2.64 3.41
C LYS A 42 -14.53 2.15 2.08
N GLY A 43 -14.32 0.84 1.89
CA GLY A 43 -13.86 0.27 0.62
C GLY A 43 -12.57 -0.55 0.73
N ILE A 44 -11.98 -0.80 -0.43
CA ILE A 44 -10.71 -1.52 -0.61
C ILE A 44 -9.62 -0.52 -0.94
N PHE A 45 -8.43 -0.69 -0.35
CA PHE A 45 -7.29 0.18 -0.56
C PHE A 45 -6.05 -0.65 -0.87
N ALA A 46 -5.38 -0.34 -1.98
CA ALA A 46 -4.05 -0.86 -2.30
C ALA A 46 -3.03 0.22 -1.95
N ILE A 47 -2.08 -0.13 -1.08
CA ILE A 47 -1.15 0.81 -0.47
C ILE A 47 0.26 0.45 -0.94
N GLU A 48 0.90 1.39 -1.61
CA GLU A 48 2.29 1.29 -2.07
C GLU A 48 3.21 1.99 -1.06
N THR A 49 4.29 1.35 -0.67
CA THR A 49 5.25 1.91 0.28
C THR A 49 6.56 2.24 -0.41
N LYS A 50 6.97 3.51 -0.35
CA LYS A 50 8.32 3.92 -0.78
C LYS A 50 9.11 4.41 0.41
N ALA A 51 9.90 3.52 0.99
CA ALA A 51 10.75 3.84 2.14
C ALA A 51 11.92 4.75 1.75
N ARG A 52 12.30 5.65 2.67
CA ARG A 52 13.53 6.43 2.55
C ARG A 52 14.74 5.50 2.67
N SER A 53 15.66 5.52 1.71
CA SER A 53 16.95 4.86 1.86
C SER A 53 17.68 5.41 3.10
N LYS A 54 18.20 4.53 3.97
CA LYS A 54 18.95 4.94 5.17
C LYS A 54 20.10 5.88 4.75
N PRO A 55 20.26 7.07 5.37
CA PRO A 55 21.46 7.87 5.17
C PRO A 55 22.68 7.09 5.71
N ALA A 56 23.85 7.28 5.08
CA ALA A 56 25.08 6.57 5.42
C ALA A 56 25.70 6.97 6.80
N SER A 57 25.00 7.71 7.65
CA SER A 57 25.52 8.13 8.96
C SER A 57 24.40 8.40 9.97
N ASN A 58 24.76 8.33 11.26
CA ASN A 58 23.95 8.58 12.48
C ASN A 58 23.37 10.01 12.60
N GLN A 59 23.07 10.67 11.49
CA GLN A 59 22.38 11.96 11.52
C GLN A 59 20.93 11.75 11.96
N ARG A 60 20.50 12.50 12.99
CA ARG A 60 19.08 12.60 13.38
C ARG A 60 18.25 12.79 12.12
N GLN A 61 17.33 11.87 11.86
CA GLN A 61 16.39 11.98 10.75
C GLN A 61 15.44 13.15 11.04
N THR A 62 15.84 14.37 10.67
CA THR A 62 14.84 15.41 10.42
C THR A 62 13.94 14.91 9.30
N ALA A 63 12.63 15.10 9.45
CA ALA A 63 11.67 14.76 8.42
C ALA A 63 12.04 15.54 7.18
N ALA A 64 12.55 14.85 6.16
CA ALA A 64 12.82 15.47 4.88
C ALA A 64 11.48 15.74 4.21
N THR A 65 11.32 16.92 3.61
CA THR A 65 10.09 17.28 2.89
C THR A 65 10.13 16.73 1.48
N VAL A 66 9.02 16.18 1.03
CA VAL A 66 8.74 15.84 -0.37
C VAL A 66 7.54 16.65 -0.82
N GLU A 67 7.64 17.32 -1.97
CA GLU A 67 6.49 18.03 -2.54
C GLU A 67 5.70 17.11 -3.46
N TYR A 68 4.37 17.19 -3.39
CA TYR A 68 3.46 16.39 -4.22
C TYR A 68 2.41 17.28 -4.89
N ASN A 69 2.41 17.29 -6.22
CA ASN A 69 1.50 18.13 -7.03
C ASN A 69 0.33 17.36 -7.65
N GLY A 70 0.04 16.14 -7.18
CA GLY A 70 -1.00 15.28 -7.74
C GLY A 70 -0.52 14.30 -8.82
N ARG A 71 0.65 14.55 -9.42
CA ARG A 71 1.23 13.68 -10.45
C ARG A 71 2.65 13.21 -10.14
N MET A 72 3.49 14.09 -9.58
CA MET A 72 4.89 13.77 -9.28
C MET A 72 5.23 14.06 -7.82
N LEU A 73 6.18 13.29 -7.31
CA LEU A 73 6.89 13.56 -6.07
C LEU A 73 8.22 14.22 -6.37
N GLN A 74 8.46 15.37 -5.78
CA GLN A 74 9.73 16.08 -5.84
C GLN A 74 10.46 15.92 -4.52
N PHE A 75 11.40 14.99 -4.50
CA PHE A 75 12.32 14.79 -3.38
C PHE A 75 13.48 15.80 -3.48
N PRO A 76 14.22 16.04 -2.39
CA PRO A 76 15.35 16.99 -2.40
C PRO A 76 16.45 16.67 -3.43
N LYS A 77 16.58 15.40 -3.83
CA LYS A 77 17.65 14.93 -4.73
C LYS A 77 17.18 14.38 -6.07
N HIS A 78 15.88 14.13 -6.24
CA HIS A 78 15.34 13.53 -7.46
C HIS A 78 13.82 13.71 -7.53
N THR A 79 13.26 13.42 -8.70
CA THR A 79 11.82 13.42 -8.94
C THR A 79 11.35 12.00 -9.25
N ASP A 80 10.17 11.64 -8.78
CA ASP A 80 9.52 10.35 -9.05
C ASP A 80 8.07 10.57 -9.51
N THR A 81 7.79 10.15 -10.74
CA THR A 81 6.43 10.12 -11.31
C THR A 81 5.86 8.70 -11.35
N GLN A 82 6.71 7.68 -11.16
CA GLN A 82 6.37 6.29 -11.40
C GLN A 82 5.59 5.69 -10.24
N ILE A 83 5.91 6.07 -9.00
CA ILE A 83 5.28 5.46 -7.81
C ILE A 83 3.77 5.71 -7.77
N VAL A 84 3.31 6.90 -8.17
CA VAL A 84 1.89 7.25 -8.22
C VAL A 84 1.17 6.42 -9.29
N GLU A 85 1.77 6.30 -10.48
CA GLU A 85 1.21 5.50 -11.56
C GLU A 85 1.24 4.00 -11.27
N GLN A 86 2.28 3.52 -10.59
CA GLN A 86 2.37 2.14 -10.11
C GLN A 86 1.27 1.83 -9.11
N ALA A 87 1.08 2.68 -8.09
CA ALA A 87 0.02 2.50 -7.09
C ALA A 87 -1.37 2.45 -7.75
N LYS A 88 -1.64 3.33 -8.72
CA LYS A 88 -2.89 3.31 -9.51
C LYS A 88 -3.06 2.00 -10.29
N ARG A 89 -2.01 1.51 -10.97
CA ARG A 89 -2.05 0.24 -11.71
C ARG A 89 -2.31 -0.94 -10.79
N ARG A 90 -1.65 -1.00 -9.62
CA ARG A 90 -1.84 -2.06 -8.62
C ARG A 90 -3.28 -2.04 -8.06
N ALA A 91 -3.82 -0.87 -7.73
CA ALA A 91 -5.22 -0.73 -7.32
C ALA A 91 -6.21 -1.15 -8.43
N LYS A 92 -5.93 -0.80 -9.69
CA LYS A 92 -6.77 -1.21 -10.81
C LYS A 92 -6.75 -2.73 -11.00
N TRP A 93 -5.58 -3.36 -10.92
CA TRP A 93 -5.47 -4.82 -11.00
C TRP A 93 -6.22 -5.50 -9.85
N LEU A 94 -6.09 -5.00 -8.61
CA LEU A 94 -6.81 -5.54 -7.45
C LEU A 94 -8.34 -5.41 -7.64
N SER A 95 -8.80 -4.29 -8.20
CA SER A 95 -10.21 -4.09 -8.55
C SER A 95 -10.68 -5.17 -9.52
N THR A 96 -9.95 -5.40 -10.61
CA THR A 96 -10.29 -6.44 -11.59
C THR A 96 -10.31 -7.83 -10.96
N LEU A 97 -9.28 -8.19 -10.18
CA LEU A 97 -9.20 -9.48 -9.50
C LEU A 97 -10.45 -9.74 -8.64
N ILE A 98 -10.76 -8.80 -7.75
CA ILE A 98 -11.86 -8.96 -6.81
C ILE A 98 -13.20 -8.92 -7.53
N SER A 99 -13.42 -7.98 -8.44
CA SER A 99 -14.68 -7.89 -9.21
C SER A 99 -14.96 -9.17 -9.98
N SER A 100 -13.95 -9.75 -10.64
CA SER A 100 -14.09 -11.02 -11.34
C SER A 100 -14.41 -12.18 -10.40
N ALA A 101 -13.79 -12.23 -9.22
CA ALA A 101 -14.00 -13.32 -8.26
C ALA A 101 -15.37 -13.28 -7.57
N ILE A 102 -15.95 -12.09 -7.38
CA ILE A 102 -17.24 -11.92 -6.71
C ILE A 102 -18.41 -11.68 -7.68
N GLY A 103 -18.15 -11.41 -8.96
CA GLY A 103 -19.19 -11.13 -9.95
C GLY A 103 -19.92 -9.80 -9.75
N GLU A 104 -19.31 -8.83 -9.06
CA GLU A 104 -19.86 -7.49 -8.81
C GLU A 104 -18.74 -6.46 -8.97
N ASP A 105 -19.06 -5.26 -9.48
CA ASP A 105 -18.04 -4.23 -9.68
C ASP A 105 -17.63 -3.57 -8.36
N VAL A 106 -16.36 -3.73 -7.98
CA VAL A 106 -15.74 -3.09 -6.83
C VAL A 106 -14.47 -2.36 -7.25
N ALA A 107 -14.24 -1.18 -6.67
CA ALA A 107 -13.08 -0.35 -6.96
C ALA A 107 -12.16 -0.24 -5.74
N ALA A 108 -10.96 -0.80 -5.86
CA ALA A 108 -9.86 -0.52 -4.94
C ALA A 108 -9.25 0.85 -5.22
N ARG A 109 -8.88 1.55 -4.15
CA ARG A 109 -8.28 2.89 -4.20
C ARG A 109 -6.79 2.82 -3.91
N ALA A 110 -5.99 3.55 -4.67
CA ALA A 110 -4.55 3.63 -4.46
C ALA A 110 -4.20 4.63 -3.35
N ILE A 111 -3.20 4.28 -2.53
CA ILE A 111 -2.56 5.16 -1.55
C ILE A 111 -1.04 4.96 -1.69
N VAL A 112 -0.26 6.04 -1.58
CA VAL A 112 1.20 5.94 -1.44
C VAL A 112 1.62 6.34 -0.03
N ALA A 113 2.44 5.51 0.59
CA ALA A 113 2.97 5.65 1.92
C ALA A 113 4.46 5.98 1.87
N LEU A 114 4.85 7.12 2.47
CA LEU A 114 6.23 7.61 2.48
C LEU A 114 6.76 7.70 3.93
N PRO A 115 7.17 6.58 4.56
CA PRO A 115 7.73 6.62 5.91
C PRO A 115 9.00 7.48 5.96
N GLY A 116 9.09 8.31 7.00
CA GLY A 116 10.22 9.22 7.23
C GLY A 116 10.20 10.51 6.40
N TRP A 117 9.14 10.76 5.63
CA TRP A 117 8.95 11.99 4.84
C TRP A 117 7.80 12.84 5.39
N PHE A 118 7.96 14.16 5.33
CA PHE A 118 6.85 15.09 5.44
C PHE A 118 6.33 15.40 4.03
N VAL A 119 5.07 15.09 3.75
CA VAL A 119 4.48 15.27 2.42
C VAL A 119 3.82 16.65 2.34
N LYS A 120 4.43 17.58 1.60
CA LYS A 120 3.86 18.89 1.31
C LYS A 120 3.05 18.81 0.02
N ARG A 121 1.73 18.74 0.14
CA ARG A 121 0.82 18.70 -1.00
C ARG A 121 0.62 20.11 -1.57
N THR A 122 0.82 20.28 -2.88
CA THR A 122 0.72 21.57 -3.59
C THR A 122 -0.46 21.63 -4.57
N SER A 123 -1.24 20.55 -4.70
CA SER A 123 -2.47 20.47 -5.49
C SER A 123 -3.51 19.55 -4.83
N PRO A 124 -4.82 19.83 -4.93
CA PRO A 124 -5.87 18.91 -4.47
C PRO A 124 -5.97 17.63 -5.32
N ASP A 125 -5.43 17.64 -6.54
CA ASP A 125 -5.52 16.53 -7.48
C ASP A 125 -4.67 15.32 -7.08
N GLY A 126 -5.03 14.15 -7.61
CA GLY A 126 -4.27 12.92 -7.45
C GLY A 126 -4.71 12.05 -6.28
N ILE A 127 -3.99 10.95 -6.08
CA ILE A 127 -4.28 9.97 -5.02
C ILE A 127 -3.69 10.44 -3.69
N PRO A 128 -4.18 9.91 -2.55
CA PRO A 128 -3.53 10.16 -1.27
C PRO A 128 -2.06 9.72 -1.28
N VAL A 129 -1.17 10.65 -0.94
CA VAL A 129 0.24 10.38 -0.65
C VAL A 129 0.52 10.92 0.75
N VAL A 130 0.88 10.04 1.69
CA VAL A 130 0.93 10.40 3.11
C VAL A 130 2.14 9.79 3.81
N ASN A 131 2.51 10.37 4.94
CA ASN A 131 3.31 9.66 5.92
C ASN A 131 2.42 8.62 6.63
N PRO A 132 2.88 7.37 6.85
CA PRO A 132 2.11 6.32 7.54
C PRO A 132 1.50 6.75 8.89
N ARG A 133 2.15 7.65 9.63
CA ARG A 133 1.62 8.23 10.88
C ARG A 133 0.28 8.96 10.71
N GLN A 134 -0.11 9.25 9.48
CA GLN A 134 -1.37 9.91 9.14
C GLN A 134 -2.46 8.91 8.71
N PHE A 135 -2.22 7.60 8.73
CA PHE A 135 -3.21 6.63 8.26
C PHE A 135 -4.51 6.68 9.03
N THR A 136 -4.51 6.67 10.37
CA THR A 136 -5.76 6.75 11.15
C THR A 136 -6.60 7.96 10.75
N SER A 137 -5.97 9.15 10.69
CA SER A 137 -6.65 10.38 10.27
C SER A 137 -7.12 10.31 8.81
N LEU A 138 -6.31 9.77 7.89
CA LEU A 138 -6.69 9.59 6.48
C LEU A 138 -7.93 8.70 6.37
N PHE A 139 -7.93 7.53 7.02
CA PHE A 139 -9.02 6.57 6.94
C PHE A 139 -10.27 7.05 7.69
N GLU A 140 -10.13 7.88 8.72
CA GLU A 140 -11.25 8.57 9.38
C GLU A 140 -11.95 9.57 8.46
N HIS A 141 -11.21 10.30 7.62
CA HIS A 141 -11.75 11.38 6.78
C HIS A 141 -11.97 11.01 5.31
N ILE A 142 -11.50 9.84 4.87
CA ILE A 142 -11.62 9.44 3.47
C ILE A 142 -13.11 9.29 3.09
N GLY A 143 -13.47 9.87 1.94
CA GLY A 143 -14.84 9.83 1.44
C GLY A 143 -15.36 8.38 1.32
N PRO A 144 -16.59 8.10 1.77
CA PRO A 144 -17.11 6.75 1.81
C PRO A 144 -17.37 6.19 0.41
N ARG A 145 -16.91 4.97 0.16
CA ARG A 145 -17.43 4.07 -0.88
C ARG A 145 -17.87 2.81 -0.16
N GLU A 146 -19.07 2.88 0.40
CA GLU A 146 -19.48 1.94 1.42
C GLU A 146 -19.59 0.51 0.90
N LEU A 147 -19.05 -0.43 1.67
CA LEU A 147 -19.21 -1.85 1.46
C LEU A 147 -20.08 -2.41 2.58
N SER A 148 -21.07 -3.22 2.21
CA SER A 148 -21.84 -3.99 3.19
C SER A 148 -20.95 -5.03 3.87
N ASP A 149 -21.28 -5.42 5.10
CA ASP A 149 -20.53 -6.45 5.83
C ASP A 149 -20.51 -7.79 5.08
N LYS A 150 -21.57 -8.10 4.33
CA LYS A 150 -21.63 -9.27 3.43
C LYS A 150 -20.59 -9.15 2.30
N MET A 151 -20.48 -7.97 1.70
CA MET A 151 -19.52 -7.69 0.64
C MET A 151 -18.09 -7.78 1.17
N ILE A 152 -17.81 -7.16 2.32
CA ILE A 152 -16.49 -7.23 2.98
C ILE A 152 -16.08 -8.68 3.22
N ARG A 153 -16.97 -9.53 3.78
CA ARG A 153 -16.69 -10.95 4.00
C ARG A 153 -16.35 -11.70 2.70
N ARG A 154 -17.06 -11.42 1.61
CA ARG A 154 -16.77 -12.04 0.29
C ARG A 154 -15.41 -11.61 -0.24
N ILE A 155 -15.08 -10.32 -0.15
CA ILE A 155 -13.78 -9.78 -0.58
C ILE A 155 -12.65 -10.40 0.24
N VAL A 156 -12.77 -10.39 1.56
CA VAL A 156 -11.80 -10.98 2.50
C VAL A 156 -11.56 -12.45 2.17
N PHE A 157 -12.63 -13.23 1.96
CA PHE A 157 -12.50 -14.62 1.56
C PHE A 157 -11.68 -14.79 0.28
N GLN A 158 -11.92 -13.99 -0.76
CA GLN A 158 -11.15 -14.08 -2.01
C GLN A 158 -9.67 -13.70 -1.84
N ILE A 159 -9.38 -12.67 -1.03
CA ILE A 159 -8.00 -12.28 -0.72
C ILE A 159 -7.28 -13.42 0.02
N GLU A 160 -7.91 -14.00 1.04
CA GLU A 160 -7.32 -15.11 1.80
C GLU A 160 -7.08 -16.35 0.94
N GLN A 161 -8.00 -16.69 0.03
CA GLN A 161 -7.81 -17.81 -0.90
C GLN A 161 -6.60 -17.58 -1.80
N LYS A 162 -6.43 -16.36 -2.35
CA LYS A 162 -5.27 -16.02 -3.18
C LYS A 162 -3.95 -16.11 -2.39
N CYS A 163 -3.94 -15.68 -1.12
CA CYS A 163 -2.75 -15.82 -0.26
C CYS A 163 -2.39 -17.27 0.04
N ARG A 164 -3.37 -18.18 0.15
CA ARG A 164 -3.13 -19.61 0.45
C ARG A 164 -2.71 -20.43 -0.77
N ASN A 165 -3.13 -20.02 -1.97
CA ASN A 165 -2.85 -20.73 -3.22
C ASN A 165 -1.50 -20.34 -3.86
N VAL A 166 -0.59 -19.75 -3.09
CA VAL A 166 0.77 -19.52 -3.54
C VAL A 166 1.62 -20.71 -3.11
N ASP A 167 2.01 -21.54 -4.08
CA ASP A 167 3.00 -22.58 -3.84
C ASP A 167 4.28 -21.94 -3.29
N PRO A 168 4.93 -22.52 -2.26
CA PRO A 168 6.21 -22.02 -1.81
C PRO A 168 7.19 -22.13 -2.99
N VAL A 169 7.62 -20.99 -3.51
CA VAL A 169 8.66 -20.95 -4.54
C VAL A 169 9.88 -21.64 -3.95
N SER A 170 10.19 -22.80 -4.52
CA SER A 170 11.31 -23.67 -4.20
C SER A 170 12.59 -22.86 -4.00
N SER A 171 13.16 -22.95 -2.80
CA SER A 171 14.57 -22.70 -2.58
C SER A 171 15.37 -23.75 -3.38
N ILE A 172 15.70 -23.43 -4.62
CA ILE A 172 16.77 -24.13 -5.33
C ILE A 172 18.04 -23.36 -5.00
N CYS A 173 18.65 -23.72 -3.88
CA CYS A 173 20.08 -23.57 -3.73
C CYS A 173 20.71 -24.65 -4.63
N GLU A 174 21.16 -24.29 -5.82
CA GLU A 174 22.17 -25.09 -6.50
C GLU A 174 23.52 -24.72 -5.89
N GLU A 175 23.93 -25.54 -4.92
CA GLU A 175 25.32 -25.91 -4.76
C GLU A 175 25.78 -26.55 -6.07
N GLU A 176 26.75 -25.96 -6.75
CA GLU A 176 27.63 -26.73 -7.64
C GLU A 176 29.05 -26.26 -7.35
N LYS A 177 29.65 -26.99 -6.41
CA LYS A 177 31.07 -27.04 -6.14
C LYS A 177 31.63 -28.14 -7.03
N SER A 178 32.42 -27.82 -8.05
CA SER A 178 33.51 -28.68 -8.51
C SER A 178 34.58 -27.89 -9.25
#